data_AF-A0A835NDY4-F1
#
_entry.id   AF-A0A835NDY4-F1
#
_cell.length_a   1.000
_cell.length_b   1.000
_cell.length_c   1.000
_cell.angle_alpha   90.00
_cell.angle_beta   90.00
_cell.angle_gamma   90.00
#
_symmetry.space_group_name_H-M   'P 1'
#
loop_
_entity.id
_entity.type
_entity.pdbx_description
1 polymer ?
#
loop_
_entity_poly.entity_id
_entity_poly.type
_entity_poly.pdbx_seq_one_letter_code
_entity_poly.pdbx_strand_id
1 'polypeptide(L)'
;RALPAGVGPREPLRLAPRERRHSGGTAAREGPTSARGRGAGRGEGRYGPVRLLPARASARPPVRSAAGALKPGVPGPHRAGHGPEQRHTIHPHFDPALCAVFQAVSAGHPLVAQAPHPLVAMAATRSVMRAVRVFEFGGPEVLKLQSDVLVPVPKENQVLIKVHACGVNPVETYIRSGTYARKPALPYTPGSDVAGVIESVGEHVTAFKKGDRVFTLETLSGGYAEYAVAAANRVFPLPDKLDFRQGAAIGVPYFTAYRALVQKGRAKAGESVLVHGASGGVGLAACQIARACGLKVLGTAGTEEGMNVILRNGAHQAFNHRDPNYTERIKACTGPGGVDIIIEMLSNVNLDADLQLLSCAGRVMVVGCRGRIEINPRDTMSKESSIIGVSLFLATEEERRECATAILDGIEAGWLKPVVGLEYPLEKVAQAHEDIIHSSGARGKMVLLL
;
A
#
# COMPACT_ATOMS: atom_id res chain seq x y z
N ARG A 1 -33.76 -45.02 18.16
CA ARG A 1 -34.81 -45.66 19.00
C ARG A 1 -35.61 -44.53 19.62
N ALA A 2 -36.95 -44.50 19.44
CA ALA A 2 -37.98 -43.58 19.98
C ALA A 2 -37.61 -42.15 20.51
N LEU A 3 -38.26 -41.14 19.91
CA LEU A 3 -38.73 -39.86 20.51
C LEU A 3 -40.21 -40.05 20.97
N PRO A 4 -40.99 -39.05 21.51
CA PRO A 4 -40.72 -37.66 21.92
C PRO A 4 -40.83 -37.51 23.48
N ALA A 5 -41.25 -36.46 24.20
CA ALA A 5 -41.84 -35.10 24.00
C ALA A 5 -41.50 -34.21 25.24
N GLY A 6 -41.84 -32.91 25.38
CA GLY A 6 -42.52 -31.93 24.51
C GLY A 6 -43.78 -31.29 25.15
N VAL A 7 -43.72 -30.04 25.63
CA VAL A 7 -44.84 -29.11 25.97
C VAL A 7 -44.36 -27.65 25.80
N GLY A 8 -45.28 -26.74 25.45
CA GLY A 8 -45.02 -25.34 25.09
C GLY A 8 -45.34 -24.26 26.16
N PRO A 9 -45.72 -23.02 25.74
CA PRO A 9 -45.25 -21.78 26.39
C PRO A 9 -46.22 -21.12 27.39
N ARG A 10 -45.74 -20.07 28.08
CA ARG A 10 -46.57 -19.09 28.81
C ARG A 10 -46.04 -17.65 28.70
N GLU A 11 -46.96 -16.74 28.46
CA GLU A 11 -46.93 -15.28 28.59
C GLU A 11 -48.37 -14.84 28.99
N PRO A 12 -48.64 -13.57 29.32
CA PRO A 12 -47.89 -12.63 30.16
C PRO A 12 -48.80 -12.07 31.28
N LEU A 13 -48.30 -11.18 32.15
CA LEU A 13 -49.17 -10.32 32.97
C LEU A 13 -48.48 -9.02 33.43
N ARG A 14 -49.21 -7.92 33.41
CA ARG A 14 -48.78 -6.58 33.88
C ARG A 14 -49.26 -6.32 35.30
N LEU A 15 -48.55 -5.46 36.03
CA LEU A 15 -49.14 -4.34 36.80
C LEU A 15 -48.03 -3.34 37.21
N ALA A 16 -48.43 -2.13 37.65
CA ALA A 16 -47.53 -1.00 37.90
C ALA A 16 -47.81 -0.34 39.29
N PRO A 17 -47.56 0.96 39.51
CA PRO A 17 -46.29 1.49 40.01
C PRO A 17 -46.39 2.03 41.46
N ARG A 18 -45.25 2.43 42.04
CA ARG A 18 -45.20 3.35 43.20
C ARG A 18 -44.13 4.44 43.03
N GLU A 19 -44.25 5.48 43.85
CA GLU A 19 -43.79 6.85 43.61
C GLU A 19 -43.30 7.48 44.94
N ARG A 20 -42.56 8.60 44.88
CA ARG A 20 -42.19 9.51 46.02
C ARG A 20 -41.03 9.02 46.92
N ARG A 21 -40.18 9.87 47.53
CA ARG A 21 -40.05 11.35 47.47
C ARG A 21 -38.65 11.89 47.88
N HIS A 22 -38.49 13.21 47.71
CA HIS A 22 -37.35 14.10 47.99
C HIS A 22 -36.50 13.86 49.25
N SER A 23 -35.19 14.15 49.12
CA SER A 23 -34.52 15.34 49.70
C SER A 23 -33.15 15.54 49.00
N GLY A 24 -32.51 16.71 48.97
CA GLY A 24 -32.90 18.03 49.50
C GLY A 24 -31.88 18.55 50.53
N GLY A 25 -30.80 19.20 50.08
CA GLY A 25 -29.79 19.75 50.98
C GLY A 25 -28.76 20.65 50.28
N THR A 26 -28.82 21.95 50.53
CA THR A 26 -27.83 22.96 50.12
C THR A 26 -27.10 23.51 51.33
N ALA A 27 -25.78 23.68 51.22
CA ALA A 27 -24.95 24.43 52.16
C ALA A 27 -23.76 25.06 51.39
N ALA A 28 -23.15 26.12 51.93
CA ALA A 28 -22.15 26.91 51.23
C ALA A 28 -21.09 27.47 52.20
N ARG A 29 -20.02 28.03 51.60
CA ARG A 29 -18.86 28.68 52.27
C ARG A 29 -17.90 27.66 52.95
N GLU A 30 -16.63 27.99 53.23
CA GLU A 30 -15.94 29.29 53.23
C GLU A 30 -14.46 29.14 52.79
N GLY A 31 -13.74 30.25 52.59
CA GLY A 31 -12.26 30.27 52.42
C GLY A 31 -11.54 30.48 53.77
N PRO A 32 -10.23 30.86 53.82
CA PRO A 32 -9.41 31.43 52.73
C PRO A 32 -7.89 31.05 52.73
N THR A 33 -7.07 31.88 52.06
CA THR A 33 -5.62 32.14 52.29
C THR A 33 -4.52 31.11 51.94
N SER A 34 -3.97 31.28 50.73
CA SER A 34 -2.53 31.57 50.43
C SER A 34 -1.38 30.63 50.85
N ALA A 35 -0.61 30.20 49.85
CA ALA A 35 0.87 30.18 49.88
C ALA A 35 1.44 30.45 48.46
N ARG A 36 2.67 30.97 48.34
CA ARG A 36 3.35 31.24 47.05
C ARG A 36 4.31 30.10 46.70
N GLY A 37 4.34 29.67 45.43
CA GLY A 37 5.32 28.73 44.89
C GLY A 37 5.72 29.05 43.45
N ARG A 38 7.02 29.28 43.21
CA ARG A 38 7.64 29.29 41.86
C ARG A 38 8.16 27.86 41.59
N GLY A 39 8.33 27.37 40.36
CA GLY A 39 8.06 27.96 39.04
C GLY A 39 8.89 27.27 37.95
N ALA A 40 8.22 26.58 37.04
CA ALA A 40 8.73 26.00 35.78
C ALA A 40 7.49 25.64 34.94
N GLY A 41 7.46 25.62 33.61
CA GLY A 41 8.52 25.75 32.61
C GLY A 41 7.96 25.18 31.30
N ARG A 42 6.91 25.82 30.74
CA ARG A 42 6.15 25.27 29.59
C ARG A 42 6.99 25.34 28.31
N GLY A 43 7.45 24.18 27.84
CA GLY A 43 8.02 24.04 26.50
C GLY A 43 6.93 24.08 25.43
N GLU A 44 6.62 25.27 24.90
CA GLU A 44 5.74 25.40 23.74
C GLU A 44 6.46 24.95 22.48
N GLY A 45 6.16 23.72 22.03
CA GLY A 45 6.61 23.19 20.76
C GLY A 45 6.03 23.98 19.58
N ARG A 46 6.78 24.97 19.09
CA ARG A 46 6.42 25.79 17.92
C ARG A 46 6.41 24.96 16.64
N TYR A 47 5.29 24.31 16.35
CA TYR A 47 4.97 23.87 14.99
C TYR A 47 4.75 25.12 14.13
N GLY A 48 5.67 25.39 13.20
CA GLY A 48 5.47 26.41 12.18
C GLY A 48 4.30 26.03 11.25
N PRO A 49 3.75 27.00 10.49
CA PRO A 49 2.63 26.73 9.59
C PRO A 49 3.03 25.72 8.51
N VAL A 50 2.50 24.51 8.61
CA VAL A 50 2.68 23.47 7.59
C VAL A 50 2.08 23.98 6.28
N ARG A 51 2.88 23.97 5.22
CA ARG A 51 2.44 24.37 3.88
C ARG A 51 1.43 23.34 3.39
N LEU A 52 0.14 23.71 3.40
CA LEU A 52 -0.95 22.85 2.94
C LEU A 52 -0.64 22.28 1.55
N LEU A 53 -0.84 20.97 1.38
CA LEU A 53 -0.72 20.30 0.08
C LEU A 53 -1.63 21.01 -0.93
N PRO A 54 -1.12 21.49 -2.08
CA PRO A 54 -1.89 22.33 -2.98
C PRO A 54 -2.98 21.51 -3.69
N ALA A 55 -4.22 21.67 -3.24
CA ALA A 55 -5.40 21.03 -3.83
C ALA A 55 -5.66 21.52 -5.27
N ARG A 56 -4.99 20.89 -6.25
CA ARG A 56 -5.22 21.14 -7.68
C ARG A 56 -6.58 20.57 -8.11
N ALA A 57 -7.60 21.42 -8.12
CA ALA A 57 -8.91 21.08 -8.66
C ALA A 57 -8.81 20.79 -10.17
N SER A 58 -9.01 19.53 -10.56
CA SER A 58 -9.01 19.10 -11.96
C SER A 58 -10.36 19.39 -12.63
N ALA A 59 -10.57 20.67 -12.99
CA ALA A 59 -11.74 21.10 -13.74
C ALA A 59 -11.75 20.48 -15.15
N ARG A 60 -12.59 19.46 -15.38
CA ARG A 60 -12.98 19.00 -16.72
C ARG A 60 -14.22 19.77 -17.19
N PRO A 61 -14.30 20.20 -18.45
CA PRO A 61 -15.49 20.84 -18.99
C PRO A 61 -16.66 19.84 -19.14
N PRO A 62 -17.91 20.30 -19.09
CA PRO A 62 -19.08 19.43 -19.22
C PRO A 62 -19.29 18.99 -20.68
N VAL A 63 -19.44 17.68 -20.90
CA VAL A 63 -19.91 17.13 -22.17
C VAL A 63 -21.43 17.35 -22.25
N ARG A 64 -21.90 18.05 -23.29
CA ARG A 64 -23.35 18.19 -23.55
C ARG A 64 -23.92 16.87 -24.07
N SER A 65 -25.01 16.42 -23.46
CA SER A 65 -25.86 15.36 -24.02
C SER A 65 -26.66 15.89 -25.20
N ALA A 66 -26.79 15.06 -26.25
CA ALA A 66 -27.76 15.24 -27.32
C ALA A 66 -28.42 13.88 -27.57
N ALA A 67 -29.69 13.74 -27.17
CA ALA A 67 -30.47 12.53 -27.41
C ALA A 67 -31.26 12.67 -28.71
N GLY A 68 -30.99 11.79 -29.68
CA GLY A 68 -31.77 11.62 -30.90
C GLY A 68 -31.95 10.13 -31.17
N ALA A 69 -33.18 9.64 -31.04
CA ALA A 69 -33.47 8.22 -31.14
C ALA A 69 -34.01 7.83 -32.52
N LEU A 70 -33.64 6.64 -33.00
CA LEU A 70 -34.43 5.81 -33.92
C LEU A 70 -33.98 4.34 -33.78
N LYS A 71 -34.85 3.40 -34.15
CA LYS A 71 -34.67 1.94 -33.98
C LYS A 71 -34.71 1.19 -35.34
N PRO A 72 -34.25 -0.08 -35.41
CA PRO A 72 -33.74 -0.67 -36.66
C PRO A 72 -34.79 -1.35 -37.55
N GLY A 73 -34.42 -1.57 -38.82
CA GLY A 73 -35.09 -2.44 -39.78
C GLY A 73 -34.28 -3.71 -40.11
N VAL A 74 -34.94 -4.72 -40.67
CA VAL A 74 -34.44 -6.11 -40.87
C VAL A 74 -34.00 -6.34 -42.33
N PRO A 75 -32.95 -7.15 -42.62
CA PRO A 75 -32.41 -7.33 -43.97
C PRO A 75 -33.17 -8.36 -44.84
N GLY A 76 -32.96 -8.30 -46.16
CA GLY A 76 -33.38 -9.29 -47.16
C GLY A 76 -32.22 -9.68 -48.12
N PRO A 77 -32.25 -10.88 -48.76
CA PRO A 77 -31.04 -11.47 -49.34
C PRO A 77 -31.07 -11.66 -50.88
N HIS A 78 -29.90 -11.74 -51.52
CA HIS A 78 -29.73 -12.42 -52.82
C HIS A 78 -28.39 -13.19 -52.90
N ARG A 79 -28.27 -14.10 -53.88
CA ARG A 79 -27.33 -15.22 -53.91
C ARG A 79 -26.19 -15.09 -54.94
N ALA A 80 -25.03 -15.61 -54.55
CA ALA A 80 -24.09 -16.47 -55.30
C ALA A 80 -23.63 -16.13 -56.74
N GLY A 81 -22.31 -16.21 -56.94
CA GLY A 81 -21.62 -16.40 -58.21
C GLY A 81 -20.18 -16.89 -57.95
N HIS A 82 -19.68 -17.85 -58.74
CA HIS A 82 -18.32 -18.38 -58.60
C HIS A 82 -17.29 -17.56 -59.42
N GLY A 83 -16.00 -17.75 -59.13
CA GLY A 83 -14.87 -17.19 -59.92
C GLY A 83 -14.54 -18.03 -61.18
N PRO A 84 -13.26 -18.10 -61.66
CA PRO A 84 -12.01 -17.74 -60.98
C PRO A 84 -11.03 -16.87 -61.83
N GLU A 85 -9.79 -16.73 -61.31
CA GLU A 85 -8.52 -16.36 -61.97
C GLU A 85 -8.45 -15.27 -63.05
N GLN A 86 -7.58 -14.27 -62.80
CA GLN A 86 -6.43 -14.03 -63.68
C GLN A 86 -5.26 -13.36 -62.93
N ARG A 87 -4.04 -13.59 -63.40
CA ARG A 87 -2.80 -12.99 -62.87
C ARG A 87 -2.34 -11.88 -63.80
N HIS A 88 -1.87 -10.76 -63.26
CA HIS A 88 -0.90 -9.91 -63.98
C HIS A 88 0.17 -9.36 -63.05
N THR A 89 1.39 -9.31 -63.57
CA THR A 89 2.62 -8.91 -62.90
C THR A 89 2.84 -7.40 -62.96
N ILE A 90 3.44 -6.83 -61.90
CA ILE A 90 4.09 -5.52 -61.92
C ILE A 90 5.48 -5.72 -61.31
N HIS A 91 6.53 -5.37 -62.05
CA HIS A 91 7.89 -5.22 -61.55
C HIS A 91 8.36 -3.77 -61.81
N PRO A 92 9.36 -3.25 -61.06
CA PRO A 92 9.61 -1.82 -60.95
C PRO A 92 10.54 -1.27 -62.04
N HIS A 93 10.47 0.03 -62.25
CA HIS A 93 11.57 0.77 -62.89
C HIS A 93 12.67 1.07 -61.87
N PHE A 94 13.92 0.83 -62.27
CA PHE A 94 15.14 1.26 -61.59
C PHE A 94 16.03 1.99 -62.61
N ASP A 95 16.83 2.95 -62.14
CA ASP A 95 17.64 3.85 -62.98
C ASP A 95 18.99 3.20 -63.39
N PRO A 96 19.35 3.09 -64.68
CA PRO A 96 20.49 2.28 -65.14
C PRO A 96 21.73 3.10 -65.55
N ALA A 97 22.80 3.09 -64.75
CA ALA A 97 24.11 3.63 -65.15
C ALA A 97 25.33 2.98 -64.47
N LEU A 98 25.52 1.66 -64.58
CA LEU A 98 26.76 1.00 -64.15
C LEU A 98 27.06 -0.26 -64.98
N CYS A 99 27.96 -0.16 -65.96
CA CYS A 99 28.40 -1.31 -66.77
C CYS A 99 29.81 -1.13 -67.35
N ALA A 100 30.79 -1.80 -66.74
CA ALA A 100 32.05 -2.21 -67.36
C ALA A 100 32.63 -3.35 -66.49
N VAL A 101 33.07 -4.45 -67.12
CA VAL A 101 33.57 -5.64 -66.40
C VAL A 101 34.74 -6.25 -67.15
N PHE A 102 35.60 -6.95 -66.40
CA PHE A 102 36.58 -7.98 -66.80
C PHE A 102 38.04 -7.62 -67.13
N GLN A 103 38.91 -8.54 -66.65
CA GLN A 103 40.30 -8.84 -66.99
C GLN A 103 41.42 -7.85 -66.64
N ALA A 104 42.16 -8.18 -65.57
CA ALA A 104 43.57 -8.60 -65.68
C ALA A 104 44.00 -9.40 -64.42
N VAL A 105 45.01 -10.28 -64.54
CA VAL A 105 45.62 -11.03 -63.43
C VAL A 105 47.13 -10.84 -63.47
N SER A 106 47.76 -10.42 -62.36
CA SER A 106 49.11 -10.80 -61.90
C SER A 106 49.56 -10.00 -60.68
N ALA A 107 50.52 -10.56 -59.92
CA ALA A 107 51.20 -9.98 -58.74
C ALA A 107 50.27 -9.56 -57.57
N GLY A 108 50.31 -10.17 -56.37
CA GLY A 108 51.27 -11.13 -55.82
C GLY A 108 52.18 -10.47 -54.78
N HIS A 109 51.64 -10.21 -53.59
CA HIS A 109 52.35 -9.87 -52.36
C HIS A 109 51.63 -10.55 -51.16
N PRO A 110 52.30 -10.79 -50.01
CA PRO A 110 51.82 -11.75 -49.02
C PRO A 110 50.65 -11.26 -48.16
N LEU A 111 49.65 -12.14 -47.96
CA LEU A 111 48.71 -12.01 -46.86
C LEU A 111 49.44 -12.25 -45.53
N VAL A 112 49.66 -11.18 -44.76
CA VAL A 112 50.04 -11.31 -43.35
C VAL A 112 48.85 -11.89 -42.61
N ALA A 113 48.97 -13.14 -42.16
CA ALA A 113 47.94 -13.79 -41.37
C ALA A 113 47.80 -13.07 -40.02
N GLN A 114 46.74 -12.26 -39.88
CA GLN A 114 46.31 -11.79 -38.57
C GLN A 114 45.90 -13.01 -37.75
N ALA A 115 46.62 -13.25 -36.65
CA ALA A 115 46.25 -14.29 -35.71
C ALA A 115 44.82 -14.05 -35.21
N PRO A 116 44.00 -15.10 -35.03
CA PRO A 116 42.66 -14.93 -34.48
C PRO A 116 42.78 -14.32 -33.09
N HIS A 117 42.29 -13.08 -32.92
CA HIS A 117 42.10 -12.50 -31.61
C HIS A 117 41.29 -13.50 -30.77
N PRO A 118 41.81 -13.99 -29.64
CA PRO A 118 41.06 -14.94 -28.83
C PRO A 118 39.86 -14.17 -28.28
N LEU A 119 38.67 -14.48 -28.81
CA LEU A 119 37.39 -14.10 -28.25
C LEU A 119 37.19 -14.88 -26.94
N VAL A 120 38.00 -14.53 -25.95
CA VAL A 120 37.71 -14.79 -24.54
C VAL A 120 36.49 -13.94 -24.22
N ALA A 121 35.32 -14.46 -24.58
CA ALA A 121 34.09 -14.13 -23.89
C ALA A 121 34.36 -14.44 -22.42
N MET A 122 34.72 -13.41 -21.65
CA MET A 122 34.92 -13.55 -20.22
C MET A 122 33.59 -14.07 -19.67
N ALA A 123 33.58 -15.33 -19.28
CA ALA A 123 32.44 -15.94 -18.62
C ALA A 123 32.30 -15.25 -17.28
N ALA A 124 31.56 -14.14 -17.27
CA ALA A 124 31.36 -13.29 -16.11
C ALA A 124 30.82 -14.19 -15.00
N THR A 125 31.67 -14.42 -14.00
CA THR A 125 31.41 -15.36 -12.91
C THR A 125 30.19 -14.86 -12.17
N ARG A 126 29.04 -15.44 -12.49
CA ARG A 126 27.75 -15.03 -11.92
C ARG A 126 27.83 -15.22 -10.42
N SER A 127 27.89 -14.11 -9.69
CA SER A 127 27.87 -14.11 -8.24
C SER A 127 26.59 -14.77 -7.73
N VAL A 128 26.71 -15.48 -6.62
CA VAL A 128 25.58 -15.99 -5.85
C VAL A 128 25.28 -15.06 -4.68
N MET A 129 24.07 -15.17 -4.14
CA MET A 129 23.60 -14.41 -2.99
C MET A 129 22.67 -15.27 -2.11
N ARG A 130 22.51 -14.86 -0.86
CA ARG A 130 21.39 -15.32 -0.03
C ARG A 130 20.06 -14.75 -0.53
N ALA A 131 19.08 -15.63 -0.71
CA ALA A 131 17.70 -15.25 -1.00
C ALA A 131 16.70 -16.27 -0.45
N VAL A 132 15.54 -15.79 -0.01
CA VAL A 132 14.40 -16.63 0.36
C VAL A 132 13.69 -17.09 -0.91
N ARG A 133 13.43 -18.39 -1.01
CA ARG A 133 12.80 -19.05 -2.16
C ARG A 133 11.57 -19.81 -1.70
N VAL A 134 10.49 -19.65 -2.44
CA VAL A 134 9.21 -20.34 -2.25
C VAL A 134 9.03 -21.27 -3.45
N PHE A 135 9.12 -22.58 -3.22
CA PHE A 135 9.03 -23.62 -4.26
C PHE A 135 7.61 -24.19 -4.42
N GLU A 136 6.79 -24.08 -3.38
CA GLU A 136 5.37 -24.46 -3.34
C GLU A 136 4.60 -23.47 -2.47
N PHE A 137 3.26 -23.41 -2.60
CA PHE A 137 2.43 -22.52 -1.77
C PHE A 137 2.05 -23.19 -0.45
N GLY A 138 2.10 -22.46 0.68
CA GLY A 138 1.82 -23.02 2.00
C GLY A 138 1.89 -22.05 3.18
N GLY A 139 2.10 -22.60 4.38
CA GLY A 139 2.37 -21.87 5.61
C GLY A 139 3.78 -21.26 5.63
N PRO A 140 4.25 -20.69 6.75
CA PRO A 140 5.57 -20.08 6.82
C PRO A 140 6.73 -21.05 6.48
N GLU A 141 6.53 -22.35 6.65
CA GLU A 141 7.52 -23.40 6.41
C GLU A 141 8.01 -23.52 4.95
N VAL A 142 7.26 -23.01 3.95
CA VAL A 142 7.69 -23.03 2.54
C VAL A 142 8.75 -21.96 2.20
N LEU A 143 9.04 -21.03 3.13
CA LEU A 143 10.04 -19.98 2.97
C LEU A 143 11.45 -20.56 3.20
N LYS A 144 12.09 -21.10 2.15
CA LYS A 144 13.43 -21.69 2.26
C LYS A 144 14.51 -20.64 2.00
N LEU A 145 15.45 -20.45 2.92
CA LEU A 145 16.66 -19.67 2.62
C LEU A 145 17.60 -20.51 1.75
N GLN A 146 18.14 -19.91 0.70
CA GLN A 146 19.13 -20.49 -0.21
C GLN A 146 20.32 -19.51 -0.33
N SER A 147 21.54 -20.00 -0.49
CA SER A 147 22.79 -19.22 -0.51
C SER A 147 23.53 -19.23 -1.85
N ASP A 148 23.00 -19.97 -2.81
CA ASP A 148 23.54 -20.27 -4.14
C ASP A 148 22.71 -19.61 -5.27
N VAL A 149 21.79 -18.71 -4.91
CA VAL A 149 20.90 -18.05 -5.87
C VAL A 149 21.69 -17.03 -6.68
N LEU A 150 21.69 -17.15 -8.01
CA LEU A 150 22.40 -16.22 -8.89
C LEU A 150 21.89 -14.78 -8.72
N VAL A 151 22.83 -13.83 -8.57
CA VAL A 151 22.52 -12.39 -8.55
C VAL A 151 21.89 -11.99 -9.89
N PRO A 152 20.67 -11.40 -9.89
CA PRO A 152 20.00 -11.01 -11.12
C PRO A 152 20.68 -9.81 -11.78
N VAL A 153 20.78 -9.82 -13.12
CA VAL A 153 21.27 -8.69 -13.92
C VAL A 153 20.07 -7.80 -14.30
N PRO A 154 20.11 -6.48 -14.09
CA PRO A 154 19.02 -5.58 -14.48
C PRO A 154 18.97 -5.42 -16.00
N LYS A 155 17.76 -5.41 -16.56
CA LYS A 155 17.51 -5.03 -17.96
C LYS A 155 17.51 -3.51 -18.15
N GLU A 156 17.42 -3.07 -19.40
CA GLU A 156 17.55 -1.69 -19.90
C GLU A 156 16.81 -0.64 -19.04
N ASN A 157 15.59 -0.92 -18.58
CA ASN A 157 14.75 0.00 -17.79
C ASN A 157 14.70 -0.34 -16.27
N GLN A 158 15.69 -1.08 -15.77
CA GLN A 158 15.71 -1.66 -14.42
C GLN A 158 16.96 -1.26 -13.66
N VAL A 159 16.94 -1.43 -12.34
CA VAL A 159 18.10 -1.26 -11.46
C VAL A 159 18.29 -2.49 -10.58
N LEU A 160 19.54 -2.76 -10.22
CA LEU A 160 19.91 -3.71 -9.18
C LEU A 160 20.17 -2.94 -7.88
N ILE A 161 19.46 -3.31 -6.82
CA ILE A 161 19.61 -2.73 -5.48
C ILE A 161 20.30 -3.77 -4.60
N LYS A 162 21.43 -3.40 -4.00
CA LYS A 162 21.97 -4.11 -2.83
C LYS A 162 21.09 -3.77 -1.64
N VAL A 163 20.38 -4.76 -1.13
CA VAL A 163 19.35 -4.59 -0.11
C VAL A 163 20.00 -4.56 1.28
N HIS A 164 19.59 -3.59 2.10
CA HIS A 164 19.97 -3.51 3.52
C HIS A 164 18.80 -3.88 4.45
N ALA A 165 17.57 -3.56 4.03
CA ALA A 165 16.36 -4.00 4.71
C ALA A 165 15.23 -4.25 3.69
N CYS A 166 14.32 -5.18 3.99
CA CYS A 166 13.08 -5.35 3.25
C CYS A 166 11.88 -5.35 4.20
N GLY A 167 10.86 -4.56 3.89
CA GLY A 167 9.63 -4.52 4.65
C GLY A 167 8.80 -5.79 4.46
N VAL A 168 8.23 -6.30 5.54
CA VAL A 168 7.25 -7.40 5.54
C VAL A 168 5.84 -6.82 5.43
N ASN A 169 4.98 -7.38 4.58
CA ASN A 169 3.59 -6.98 4.40
C ASN A 169 2.63 -8.18 4.55
N PRO A 170 1.41 -8.00 5.11
CA PRO A 170 0.44 -9.08 5.20
C PRO A 170 0.07 -9.70 3.84
N VAL A 171 0.12 -8.93 2.75
CA VAL A 171 -0.15 -9.44 1.38
C VAL A 171 0.87 -10.50 0.94
N GLU A 172 2.12 -10.44 1.41
CA GLU A 172 3.16 -11.41 1.07
C GLU A 172 2.88 -12.76 1.76
N THR A 173 2.17 -12.81 2.89
CA THR A 173 1.72 -14.07 3.49
C THR A 173 0.58 -14.70 2.70
N TYR A 174 -0.37 -13.90 2.19
CA TYR A 174 -1.50 -14.37 1.38
C TYR A 174 -1.05 -14.87 0.00
N ILE A 175 0.00 -14.26 -0.56
CA ILE A 175 0.66 -14.72 -1.79
C ILE A 175 1.40 -16.05 -1.53
N ARG A 176 2.14 -16.16 -0.41
CA ARG A 176 2.85 -17.38 0.00
C ARG A 176 1.89 -18.56 0.25
N SER A 177 0.70 -18.32 0.82
CA SER A 177 -0.33 -19.36 0.96
C SER A 177 -1.10 -19.66 -0.32
N GLY A 178 -0.81 -18.99 -1.45
CA GLY A 178 -1.48 -19.23 -2.73
C GLY A 178 -2.99 -18.89 -2.73
N THR A 179 -3.48 -18.17 -1.72
CA THR A 179 -4.89 -17.79 -1.55
C THR A 179 -5.20 -16.39 -2.10
N TYR A 180 -4.18 -15.57 -2.37
CA TYR A 180 -4.33 -14.27 -3.01
C TYR A 180 -4.52 -14.36 -4.53
N ALA A 181 -5.06 -13.30 -5.12
CA ALA A 181 -5.33 -13.22 -6.57
C ALA A 181 -4.04 -13.19 -7.42
N ARG A 182 -2.96 -12.57 -6.93
CA ARG A 182 -1.63 -12.64 -7.55
C ARG A 182 -0.95 -13.94 -7.15
N LYS A 183 -0.75 -14.86 -8.11
CA LYS A 183 0.03 -16.09 -7.94
C LYS A 183 1.30 -16.01 -8.80
N PRO A 184 2.49 -15.82 -8.21
CA PRO A 184 3.76 -15.87 -8.94
C PRO A 184 4.01 -17.26 -9.54
N ALA A 185 4.84 -17.33 -10.59
CA ALA A 185 5.41 -18.60 -11.02
C ALA A 185 6.40 -19.12 -9.97
N LEU A 186 6.36 -20.42 -9.68
CA LEU A 186 7.25 -21.07 -8.72
C LEU A 186 8.53 -21.56 -9.44
N PRO A 187 9.73 -21.47 -8.81
CA PRO A 187 10.00 -20.84 -7.53
C PRO A 187 10.20 -19.30 -7.62
N TYR A 188 9.70 -18.55 -6.63
CA TYR A 188 9.87 -17.09 -6.54
C TYR A 188 10.48 -16.65 -5.18
N THR A 189 10.86 -15.36 -5.11
CA THR A 189 11.30 -14.69 -3.87
C THR A 189 10.27 -13.63 -3.48
N PRO A 190 9.77 -13.57 -2.23
CA PRO A 190 8.82 -12.54 -1.79
C PRO A 190 9.49 -11.17 -1.54
N GLY A 191 8.70 -10.18 -1.10
CA GLY A 191 9.17 -8.87 -0.63
C GLY A 191 9.08 -7.76 -1.68
N SER A 192 8.35 -6.69 -1.35
CA SER A 192 8.09 -5.54 -2.22
C SER A 192 8.79 -4.24 -1.80
N ASP A 193 9.04 -4.06 -0.50
CA ASP A 193 9.53 -2.81 0.11
C ASP A 193 11.03 -2.90 0.46
N VAL A 194 11.93 -3.00 -0.52
CA VAL A 194 13.38 -2.94 -0.22
C VAL A 194 13.83 -1.51 0.00
N ALA A 195 14.88 -1.36 0.81
CA ALA A 195 15.72 -0.18 0.82
C ALA A 195 17.19 -0.55 0.97
N GLY A 196 18.05 0.26 0.37
CA GLY A 196 19.46 -0.04 0.22
C GLY A 196 20.13 0.87 -0.79
N VAL A 197 21.11 0.33 -1.52
CA VAL A 197 21.99 1.11 -2.41
C VAL A 197 21.92 0.54 -3.83
N ILE A 198 21.86 1.41 -4.84
CA ILE A 198 21.97 1.01 -6.25
C ILE A 198 23.36 0.40 -6.50
N GLU A 199 23.39 -0.86 -6.94
CA GLU A 199 24.61 -1.61 -7.27
C GLU A 199 24.96 -1.50 -8.75
N SER A 200 23.94 -1.53 -9.62
CA SER A 200 24.04 -1.30 -11.07
C SER A 200 22.70 -0.86 -11.66
N VAL A 201 22.72 -0.31 -12.88
CA VAL A 201 21.55 0.20 -13.59
C VAL A 201 21.55 -0.29 -15.04
N GLY A 202 20.37 -0.42 -15.64
CA GLY A 202 20.19 -0.69 -17.07
C GLY A 202 20.48 0.53 -17.95
N GLU A 203 20.75 0.28 -19.23
CA GLU A 203 21.18 1.26 -20.23
C GLU A 203 20.28 2.50 -20.36
N HIS A 204 18.97 2.38 -20.16
CA HIS A 204 18.02 3.49 -20.28
C HIS A 204 17.73 4.21 -18.95
N VAL A 205 18.32 3.78 -17.82
CA VAL A 205 18.05 4.38 -16.51
C VAL A 205 18.99 5.56 -16.26
N THR A 206 18.47 6.76 -16.50
CA THR A 206 19.18 8.04 -16.27
C THR A 206 18.91 8.68 -14.91
N ALA A 207 17.87 8.22 -14.19
CA ALA A 207 17.44 8.80 -12.92
C ALA A 207 18.22 8.34 -11.68
N PHE A 208 19.05 7.30 -11.81
CA PHE A 208 19.82 6.69 -10.72
C PHE A 208 21.20 6.25 -11.21
N LYS A 209 22.18 6.19 -10.31
CA LYS A 209 23.54 5.67 -10.55
C LYS A 209 24.00 4.79 -9.38
N LYS A 210 25.07 4.02 -9.58
CA LYS A 210 25.69 3.22 -8.51
C LYS A 210 26.04 4.11 -7.31
N GLY A 211 25.70 3.62 -6.11
CA GLY A 211 25.92 4.33 -4.85
C GLY A 211 24.73 5.16 -4.36
N ASP A 212 23.68 5.37 -5.17
CA ASP A 212 22.49 6.10 -4.73
C ASP A 212 21.71 5.30 -3.67
N ARG A 213 21.31 5.98 -2.59
CA ARG A 213 20.45 5.43 -1.53
C ARG A 213 18.99 5.48 -1.98
N VAL A 214 18.30 4.34 -1.93
CA VAL A 214 16.94 4.19 -2.49
C VAL A 214 16.02 3.33 -1.62
N PHE A 215 14.71 3.48 -1.85
CA PHE A 215 13.67 2.55 -1.41
C PHE A 215 12.71 2.21 -2.58
N THR A 216 11.95 1.12 -2.47
CA THR A 216 11.00 0.69 -3.51
C THR A 216 9.54 0.67 -3.07
N LEU A 217 8.66 0.70 -4.07
CA LEU A 217 7.24 0.33 -3.95
C LEU A 217 6.96 -1.10 -4.46
N GLU A 218 7.80 -1.62 -5.36
CA GLU A 218 7.69 -2.97 -5.92
C GLU A 218 9.05 -3.44 -6.46
N THR A 219 9.37 -4.73 -6.28
CA THR A 219 10.51 -5.41 -6.91
C THR A 219 10.03 -6.35 -8.02
N LEU A 220 10.91 -6.69 -8.95
CA LEU A 220 10.66 -7.66 -10.03
C LEU A 220 11.21 -9.05 -9.68
N SER A 221 12.34 -9.13 -8.96
CA SER A 221 12.96 -10.40 -8.55
C SER A 221 12.45 -10.94 -7.20
N GLY A 222 11.82 -10.09 -6.39
CA GLY A 222 11.67 -10.30 -4.95
C GLY A 222 12.73 -9.53 -4.15
N GLY A 223 12.33 -9.05 -2.97
CA GLY A 223 13.12 -8.23 -2.06
C GLY A 223 13.70 -8.97 -0.83
N TYR A 224 13.28 -10.21 -0.58
CA TYR A 224 13.84 -11.06 0.47
C TYR A 224 15.16 -11.72 0.01
N ALA A 225 16.12 -10.90 -0.41
CA ALA A 225 17.41 -11.29 -0.97
C ALA A 225 18.44 -10.17 -0.75
N GLU A 226 19.74 -10.51 -0.75
CA GLU A 226 20.81 -9.51 -0.62
C GLU A 226 20.87 -8.54 -1.83
N TYR A 227 20.37 -8.96 -3.00
CA TYR A 227 20.18 -8.11 -4.16
C TYR A 227 18.79 -8.28 -4.76
N ALA A 228 18.14 -7.17 -5.13
CA ALA A 228 16.83 -7.15 -5.76
C ALA A 228 16.83 -6.28 -7.03
N VAL A 229 16.22 -6.78 -8.11
CA VAL A 229 15.95 -6.00 -9.32
C VAL A 229 14.59 -5.33 -9.20
N ALA A 230 14.51 -4.05 -9.55
CA ALA A 230 13.27 -3.27 -9.64
C ALA A 230 13.19 -2.50 -10.97
N ALA A 231 11.98 -2.21 -11.45
CA ALA A 231 11.78 -1.27 -12.56
C ALA A 231 12.03 0.16 -12.06
N ALA A 232 12.72 1.00 -12.83
CA ALA A 232 13.16 2.32 -12.35
C ALA A 232 11.98 3.22 -11.87
N ASN A 233 10.80 3.12 -12.48
CA ASN A 233 9.59 3.86 -12.05
C ASN A 233 8.88 3.31 -10.80
N ARG A 234 9.51 2.37 -10.07
CA ARG A 234 9.10 1.83 -8.76
C ARG A 234 10.14 2.07 -7.66
N VAL A 235 11.21 2.80 -7.98
CA VAL A 235 12.34 3.13 -7.11
C VAL A 235 12.31 4.63 -6.81
N PHE A 236 12.65 5.00 -5.59
CA PHE A 236 12.62 6.39 -5.11
C PHE A 236 13.87 6.67 -4.29
N PRO A 237 14.43 7.90 -4.32
CA PRO A 237 15.57 8.26 -3.50
C PRO A 237 15.21 8.19 -2.00
N LEU A 238 16.14 7.75 -1.17
CA LEU A 238 16.01 7.72 0.28
C LEU A 238 16.83 8.89 0.88
N PRO A 239 16.20 9.98 1.38
CA PRO A 239 16.91 11.12 1.95
C PRO A 239 17.75 10.72 3.16
N ASP A 240 18.93 11.33 3.31
CA ASP A 240 19.97 10.80 4.22
C ASP A 240 19.57 10.69 5.70
N LYS A 241 18.60 11.53 6.12
CA LYS A 241 18.02 11.59 7.47
C LYS A 241 17.13 10.40 7.86
N LEU A 242 16.91 9.43 6.96
CA LEU A 242 16.27 8.15 7.27
C LEU A 242 17.29 7.01 7.12
N ASP A 243 17.23 6.01 7.99
CA ASP A 243 17.99 4.77 7.78
C ASP A 243 17.30 3.82 6.78
N PHE A 244 17.99 2.74 6.36
CA PHE A 244 17.41 1.80 5.40
C PHE A 244 16.22 1.01 5.96
N ARG A 245 16.12 0.81 7.28
CA ARG A 245 14.97 0.12 7.91
C ARG A 245 13.72 1.01 7.84
N GLN A 246 13.91 2.31 8.04
CA GLN A 246 12.87 3.31 7.80
C GLN A 246 12.52 3.42 6.32
N GLY A 247 13.50 3.36 5.41
CA GLY A 247 13.26 3.28 3.97
C GLY A 247 12.37 2.10 3.57
N ALA A 248 12.68 0.91 4.08
CA ALA A 248 11.92 -0.33 3.92
C ALA A 248 10.53 -0.29 4.60
N ALA A 249 10.20 0.79 5.31
CA ALA A 249 8.88 1.05 5.87
C ALA A 249 8.07 2.10 5.09
N ILE A 250 8.60 2.67 4.01
CA ILE A 250 7.88 3.68 3.20
C ILE A 250 6.91 3.01 2.20
N GLY A 251 7.42 2.14 1.32
CA GLY A 251 6.79 1.64 0.08
C GLY A 251 5.28 1.39 0.11
N VAL A 252 4.85 0.13 0.22
CA VAL A 252 3.44 -0.25 0.33
C VAL A 252 2.71 0.51 1.45
N PRO A 253 3.28 0.73 2.66
CA PRO A 253 2.58 1.42 3.74
C PRO A 253 2.10 2.84 3.42
N TYR A 254 3.00 3.75 3.03
CA TYR A 254 2.65 5.16 2.84
C TYR A 254 1.92 5.40 1.51
N PHE A 255 2.25 4.66 0.44
CA PHE A 255 1.51 4.77 -0.81
C PHE A 255 0.07 4.24 -0.66
N THR A 256 -0.16 3.18 0.12
CA THR A 256 -1.52 2.70 0.41
C THR A 256 -2.29 3.70 1.27
N ALA A 257 -1.68 4.23 2.33
CA ALA A 257 -2.31 5.21 3.21
C ALA A 257 -2.66 6.53 2.49
N TYR A 258 -1.75 7.06 1.66
CA TYR A 258 -1.99 8.25 0.84
C TYR A 258 -3.11 8.00 -0.18
N ARG A 259 -3.11 6.84 -0.85
CA ARG A 259 -4.17 6.46 -1.79
C ARG A 259 -5.53 6.36 -1.10
N ALA A 260 -5.59 5.76 0.08
CA ALA A 260 -6.81 5.64 0.87
C ALA A 260 -7.35 7.02 1.31
N LEU A 261 -6.51 7.87 1.90
CA LEU A 261 -6.91 9.17 2.44
C LEU A 261 -7.15 10.24 1.36
N VAL A 262 -6.17 10.46 0.49
CA VAL A 262 -6.13 11.63 -0.41
C VAL A 262 -6.79 11.31 -1.75
N GLN A 263 -6.31 10.29 -2.46
CA GLN A 263 -6.74 10.03 -3.85
C GLN A 263 -8.15 9.44 -3.94
N LYS A 264 -8.48 8.47 -3.07
CA LYS A 264 -9.77 7.79 -3.06
C LYS A 264 -10.73 8.37 -2.00
N GLY A 265 -10.23 8.64 -0.79
CA GLY A 265 -11.00 9.24 0.30
C GLY A 265 -11.23 10.75 0.17
N ARG A 266 -10.44 11.47 -0.65
CA ARG A 266 -10.58 12.92 -0.92
C ARG A 266 -10.64 13.77 0.36
N ALA A 267 -9.81 13.43 1.34
CA ALA A 267 -9.80 14.05 2.66
C ALA A 267 -9.56 15.57 2.61
N LYS A 268 -10.27 16.32 3.48
CA LYS A 268 -10.20 17.77 3.62
C LYS A 268 -9.83 18.14 5.05
N ALA A 269 -9.00 19.17 5.22
CA ALA A 269 -8.64 19.68 6.55
C ALA A 269 -9.90 20.00 7.39
N GLY A 270 -9.90 19.60 8.66
CA GLY A 270 -11.03 19.73 9.57
C GLY A 270 -11.97 18.51 9.66
N GLU A 271 -11.98 17.63 8.64
CA GLU A 271 -12.67 16.34 8.70
C GLU A 271 -12.07 15.43 9.79
N SER A 272 -12.87 14.50 10.29
CA SER A 272 -12.49 13.45 11.22
C SER A 272 -12.11 12.16 10.50
N VAL A 273 -11.11 11.45 11.04
CA VAL A 273 -10.71 10.14 10.53
C VAL A 273 -10.47 9.16 11.66
N LEU A 274 -11.00 7.96 11.52
CA LEU A 274 -10.70 6.82 12.39
C LEU A 274 -9.85 5.82 11.62
N VAL A 275 -8.65 5.53 12.13
CA VAL A 275 -7.75 4.53 11.54
C VAL A 275 -7.85 3.24 12.37
N HIS A 276 -8.43 2.18 11.79
CA HIS A 276 -8.50 0.89 12.46
C HIS A 276 -7.21 0.10 12.29
N GLY A 277 -6.75 -0.56 13.36
CA GLY A 277 -5.44 -1.23 13.35
C GLY A 277 -4.27 -0.26 13.17
N ALA A 278 -4.39 0.96 13.71
CA ALA A 278 -3.50 2.07 13.48
C ALA A 278 -2.04 1.85 13.91
N SER A 279 -1.72 0.85 14.74
CA SER A 279 -0.34 0.61 15.20
C SER A 279 0.52 -0.25 14.25
N GLY A 280 -0.04 -0.72 13.14
CA GLY A 280 0.72 -1.33 12.04
C GLY A 280 1.26 -0.30 11.03
N GLY A 281 2.10 -0.75 10.09
CA GLY A 281 2.77 0.14 9.13
C GLY A 281 1.84 1.08 8.34
N VAL A 282 0.80 0.55 7.67
CA VAL A 282 -0.18 1.38 6.93
C VAL A 282 -0.97 2.29 7.89
N GLY A 283 -1.21 1.83 9.12
CA GLY A 283 -1.93 2.58 10.15
C GLY A 283 -1.19 3.82 10.62
N LEU A 284 0.09 3.68 10.97
CA LEU A 284 0.92 4.82 11.40
C LEU A 284 1.20 5.78 10.24
N ALA A 285 1.36 5.26 9.02
CA ALA A 285 1.42 6.08 7.81
C ALA A 285 0.13 6.90 7.61
N ALA A 286 -1.04 6.28 7.80
CA ALA A 286 -2.33 6.97 7.73
C ALA A 286 -2.46 8.04 8.84
N CYS A 287 -2.04 7.76 10.09
CA CYS A 287 -2.04 8.75 11.16
C CYS A 287 -1.14 9.96 10.85
N GLN A 288 0.07 9.74 10.34
CA GLN A 288 1.00 10.83 9.98
C GLN A 288 0.48 11.68 8.82
N ILE A 289 0.02 11.05 7.73
CA ILE A 289 -0.55 11.74 6.56
C ILE A 289 -1.81 12.51 6.97
N ALA A 290 -2.72 11.87 7.73
CA ALA A 290 -3.93 12.51 8.21
C ALA A 290 -3.64 13.73 9.10
N ARG A 291 -2.62 13.64 9.96
CA ARG A 291 -2.18 14.75 10.83
C ARG A 291 -1.61 15.91 10.01
N ALA A 292 -0.82 15.62 8.97
CA ALA A 292 -0.29 16.63 8.04
C ALA A 292 -1.40 17.29 7.18
N CYS A 293 -2.43 16.53 6.80
CA CYS A 293 -3.63 17.04 6.11
C CYS A 293 -4.60 17.81 7.02
N GLY A 294 -4.30 17.99 8.32
CA GLY A 294 -5.15 18.75 9.24
C GLY A 294 -6.44 18.03 9.66
N LEU A 295 -6.46 16.69 9.67
CA LEU A 295 -7.60 15.90 10.12
C LEU A 295 -7.65 15.72 11.64
N LYS A 296 -8.85 15.51 12.18
CA LYS A 296 -9.07 15.04 13.56
C LYS A 296 -8.89 13.53 13.60
N VAL A 297 -7.67 13.09 13.87
CA VAL A 297 -7.26 11.68 13.82
C VAL A 297 -7.60 10.93 15.11
N LEU A 298 -8.39 9.86 14.99
CA LEU A 298 -8.62 8.81 15.98
C LEU A 298 -7.94 7.52 15.48
N GLY A 299 -7.54 6.60 16.36
CA GLY A 299 -7.00 5.31 15.94
C GLY A 299 -7.19 4.16 16.93
N THR A 300 -7.13 2.92 16.45
CA THR A 300 -7.30 1.71 17.31
C THR A 300 -6.08 0.80 17.33
N ALA A 301 -5.78 0.22 18.50
CA ALA A 301 -4.76 -0.82 18.71
C ALA A 301 -5.25 -1.88 19.70
N GLY A 302 -4.54 -3.01 19.81
CA GLY A 302 -4.87 -4.09 20.76
C GLY A 302 -4.09 -4.04 22.08
N THR A 303 -3.10 -3.15 22.23
CA THR A 303 -2.25 -3.04 23.43
C THR A 303 -1.96 -1.58 23.77
N GLU A 304 -1.50 -1.33 25.00
CA GLU A 304 -1.17 0.02 25.47
C GLU A 304 0.03 0.62 24.73
N GLU A 305 1.05 -0.18 24.40
CA GLU A 305 2.19 0.25 23.60
C GLU A 305 1.73 0.64 22.19
N GLY A 306 0.82 -0.13 21.59
CA GLY A 306 0.21 0.18 20.31
C GLY A 306 -0.52 1.53 20.33
N MET A 307 -1.36 1.77 21.34
CA MET A 307 -2.04 3.06 21.53
C MET A 307 -1.04 4.21 21.73
N ASN A 308 -0.02 4.02 22.58
CA ASN A 308 1.03 5.01 22.82
C ASN A 308 1.83 5.35 21.55
N VAL A 309 2.13 4.38 20.69
CA VAL A 309 2.78 4.61 19.40
C VAL A 309 1.86 5.38 18.45
N ILE A 310 0.56 5.07 18.39
CA ILE A 310 -0.41 5.79 17.55
C ILE A 310 -0.54 7.28 17.96
N LEU A 311 -0.65 7.56 19.26
CA LEU A 311 -0.72 8.94 19.79
C LEU A 311 0.53 9.75 19.43
N ARG A 312 1.73 9.15 19.58
CA ARG A 312 3.01 9.78 19.20
C ARG A 312 3.14 10.04 17.68
N ASN A 313 2.30 9.40 16.86
CA ASN A 313 2.34 9.48 15.39
C ASN A 313 1.13 10.21 14.77
N GLY A 314 0.44 11.04 15.56
CA GLY A 314 -0.50 12.05 15.05
C GLY A 314 -1.98 11.83 15.42
N ALA A 315 -2.32 10.72 16.08
CA ALA A 315 -3.65 10.56 16.66
C ALA A 315 -3.88 11.51 17.84
N HIS A 316 -5.09 12.04 17.93
CA HIS A 316 -5.55 12.87 19.03
C HIS A 316 -6.09 12.01 20.18
N GLN A 317 -6.73 10.88 19.84
CA GLN A 317 -7.19 9.87 20.78
C GLN A 317 -6.94 8.47 20.22
N ALA A 318 -6.69 7.51 21.11
CA ALA A 318 -6.47 6.10 20.79
C ALA A 318 -7.41 5.21 21.62
N PHE A 319 -7.90 4.14 21.00
CA PHE A 319 -8.88 3.23 21.60
C PHE A 319 -8.38 1.79 21.53
N ASN A 320 -8.64 0.99 22.56
CA ASN A 320 -8.27 -0.42 22.57
C ASN A 320 -9.36 -1.23 21.85
N HIS A 321 -9.10 -1.79 20.68
CA HIS A 321 -10.09 -2.61 19.96
C HIS A 321 -10.35 -4.00 20.59
N ARG A 322 -9.76 -4.29 21.76
CA ARG A 322 -10.11 -5.43 22.63
C ARG A 322 -11.04 -5.07 23.79
N ASP A 323 -11.25 -3.78 24.07
CA ASP A 323 -12.29 -3.32 25.01
C ASP A 323 -13.65 -3.46 24.30
N PRO A 324 -14.62 -4.26 24.79
CA PRO A 324 -15.89 -4.49 24.10
C PRO A 324 -16.68 -3.20 23.84
N ASN A 325 -16.45 -2.15 24.64
CA ASN A 325 -17.20 -0.89 24.56
C ASN A 325 -16.44 0.19 23.75
N TYR A 326 -15.37 -0.17 23.04
CA TYR A 326 -14.52 0.80 22.34
C TYR A 326 -15.27 1.63 21.27
N THR A 327 -16.26 1.04 20.60
CA THR A 327 -17.09 1.73 19.60
C THR A 327 -18.00 2.77 20.24
N GLU A 328 -18.56 2.50 21.42
CA GLU A 328 -19.34 3.48 22.21
C GLU A 328 -18.46 4.64 22.66
N ARG A 329 -17.22 4.34 23.09
CA ARG A 329 -16.22 5.36 23.46
C ARG A 329 -15.82 6.24 22.27
N ILE A 330 -15.76 5.69 21.05
CA ILE A 330 -15.57 6.46 19.81
C ILE A 330 -16.80 7.34 19.54
N LYS A 331 -18.04 6.81 19.63
CA LYS A 331 -19.27 7.61 19.49
C LYS A 331 -19.37 8.75 20.50
N ALA A 332 -18.93 8.52 21.75
CA ALA A 332 -18.86 9.56 22.77
C ALA A 332 -17.79 10.63 22.46
N CYS A 333 -16.68 10.25 21.83
CA CYS A 333 -15.63 11.16 21.39
C CYS A 333 -16.04 12.02 20.18
N THR A 334 -16.81 11.48 19.24
CA THR A 334 -17.24 12.19 18.02
C THR A 334 -18.60 12.88 18.15
N GLY A 335 -19.41 12.46 19.14
CA GLY A 335 -20.75 12.98 19.36
C GLY A 335 -21.72 12.61 18.23
N PRO A 336 -22.82 13.37 18.03
CA PRO A 336 -23.80 13.08 16.99
C PRO A 336 -23.25 13.29 15.56
N GLY A 337 -22.03 13.83 15.42
CA GLY A 337 -21.39 14.03 14.12
C GLY A 337 -20.87 12.76 13.47
N GLY A 338 -20.46 11.74 14.25
CA GLY A 338 -19.82 10.53 13.71
C GLY A 338 -18.41 10.77 13.15
N VAL A 339 -17.95 9.88 12.26
CA VAL A 339 -16.62 9.92 11.62
C VAL A 339 -16.73 10.12 10.10
N ASP A 340 -15.99 11.06 9.52
CA ASP A 340 -16.08 11.38 8.08
C ASP A 340 -15.33 10.39 7.17
N ILE A 341 -14.25 9.80 7.68
CA ILE A 341 -13.43 8.79 7.00
C ILE A 341 -13.06 7.66 7.96
N ILE A 342 -13.31 6.42 7.60
CA ILE A 342 -12.74 5.25 8.30
C ILE A 342 -11.70 4.60 7.38
N ILE A 343 -10.48 4.37 7.86
CA ILE A 343 -9.45 3.61 7.13
C ILE A 343 -9.40 2.21 7.73
N GLU A 344 -9.92 1.23 7.00
CA GLU A 344 -10.25 -0.09 7.56
C GLU A 344 -9.31 -1.19 7.07
N MET A 345 -8.69 -1.91 8.02
CA MET A 345 -7.60 -2.87 7.79
C MET A 345 -8.01 -4.34 7.96
N LEU A 346 -9.21 -4.60 8.49
CA LEU A 346 -9.78 -5.92 8.79
C LEU A 346 -11.30 -5.89 8.59
N SER A 347 -11.76 -5.43 7.41
CA SER A 347 -13.18 -5.10 7.18
C SER A 347 -14.12 -6.29 7.37
N ASN A 348 -13.62 -7.52 7.31
CA ASN A 348 -14.38 -8.74 7.64
C ASN A 348 -14.70 -8.92 9.13
N VAL A 349 -14.33 -7.96 9.99
CA VAL A 349 -14.69 -7.89 11.42
C VAL A 349 -15.42 -6.58 11.71
N ASN A 350 -14.95 -5.45 11.18
CA ASN A 350 -15.40 -4.12 11.64
C ASN A 350 -16.52 -3.49 10.78
N LEU A 351 -16.70 -3.89 9.50
CA LEU A 351 -17.42 -3.06 8.52
C LEU A 351 -18.87 -2.71 8.90
N ASP A 352 -19.62 -3.59 9.56
CA ASP A 352 -20.97 -3.28 10.03
C ASP A 352 -20.97 -2.20 11.13
N ALA A 353 -20.04 -2.31 12.09
CA ALA A 353 -19.83 -1.31 13.13
C ALA A 353 -19.26 0.01 12.54
N ASP A 354 -18.44 -0.05 11.50
CA ASP A 354 -17.92 1.13 10.80
C ASP A 354 -19.06 1.99 10.22
N LEU A 355 -20.05 1.36 9.58
CA LEU A 355 -21.25 2.06 9.07
C LEU A 355 -22.01 2.77 10.20
N GLN A 356 -22.09 2.14 11.38
CA GLN A 356 -22.69 2.73 12.57
C GLN A 356 -21.88 3.92 13.14
N LEU A 357 -20.56 3.98 12.92
CA LEU A 357 -19.66 5.07 13.35
C LEU A 357 -19.60 6.26 12.38
N LEU A 358 -19.91 6.09 11.10
CA LEU A 358 -19.78 7.15 10.09
C LEU A 358 -20.68 8.39 10.32
N SER A 359 -20.24 9.54 9.81
CA SER A 359 -21.00 10.77 9.65
C SER A 359 -21.91 10.72 8.40
N CYS A 360 -22.74 11.74 8.21
CA CYS A 360 -23.46 11.96 6.96
C CYS A 360 -22.46 12.27 5.82
N ALA A 361 -22.61 11.61 4.67
CA ALA A 361 -21.65 11.53 3.57
C ALA A 361 -20.25 10.96 3.96
N GLY A 362 -20.16 10.30 5.12
CA GLY A 362 -18.94 9.61 5.55
C GLY A 362 -18.56 8.43 4.64
N ARG A 363 -17.29 8.01 4.68
CA ARG A 363 -16.80 6.88 3.86
C ARG A 363 -15.88 5.89 4.59
N VAL A 364 -16.13 4.59 4.41
CA VAL A 364 -15.18 3.53 4.76
C VAL A 364 -14.25 3.27 3.57
N MET A 365 -12.95 3.43 3.80
CA MET A 365 -11.89 3.08 2.86
C MET A 365 -11.38 1.68 3.22
N VAL A 366 -11.88 0.66 2.51
CA VAL A 366 -11.52 -0.74 2.75
C VAL A 366 -10.13 -1.00 2.15
N VAL A 367 -9.13 -1.09 3.03
CA VAL A 367 -7.72 -1.33 2.71
C VAL A 367 -7.33 -2.80 2.96
N GLY A 368 -7.86 -3.41 4.02
CA GLY A 368 -7.58 -4.79 4.38
C GLY A 368 -8.82 -5.61 4.71
N CYS A 369 -8.83 -6.86 4.25
CA CYS A 369 -9.91 -7.81 4.44
C CYS A 369 -9.35 -9.25 4.38
N ARG A 370 -9.85 -10.14 5.23
CA ARG A 370 -9.43 -11.56 5.36
C ARG A 370 -10.60 -12.56 5.28
N GLY A 371 -11.83 -12.13 4.96
CA GLY A 371 -13.01 -12.98 4.98
C GLY A 371 -14.28 -12.32 4.45
N ARG A 372 -15.44 -12.93 4.72
CA ARG A 372 -16.77 -12.32 4.51
C ARG A 372 -17.27 -11.67 5.80
N ILE A 373 -18.22 -10.75 5.70
CA ILE A 373 -18.96 -10.14 6.80
C ILE A 373 -20.40 -9.90 6.35
N GLU A 374 -21.34 -10.01 7.28
CA GLU A 374 -22.72 -9.57 7.11
C GLU A 374 -22.82 -8.09 7.48
N ILE A 375 -23.53 -7.29 6.69
CA ILE A 375 -23.74 -5.85 6.91
C ILE A 375 -25.21 -5.50 6.69
N ASN A 376 -25.69 -4.45 7.34
CA ASN A 376 -27.01 -3.87 7.07
C ASN A 376 -26.94 -2.69 6.07
N PRO A 377 -27.39 -2.83 4.80
CA PRO A 377 -27.33 -1.73 3.82
C PRO A 377 -28.18 -0.51 4.16
N ARG A 378 -29.14 -0.62 5.11
CA ARG A 378 -29.93 0.54 5.57
C ARG A 378 -29.07 1.61 6.25
N ASP A 379 -27.93 1.21 6.81
CA ASP A 379 -27.03 2.11 7.54
C ASP A 379 -26.16 2.98 6.62
N THR A 380 -26.09 2.64 5.32
CA THR A 380 -25.58 3.57 4.31
C THR A 380 -26.67 4.54 3.84
N MET A 381 -27.90 4.07 3.67
CA MET A 381 -29.03 4.88 3.21
C MET A 381 -29.35 6.07 4.13
N SER A 382 -29.33 5.86 5.45
CA SER A 382 -29.67 6.90 6.44
C SER A 382 -28.63 8.03 6.55
N LYS A 383 -27.44 7.82 6.01
CA LYS A 383 -26.29 8.73 6.08
C LYS A 383 -25.77 9.16 4.70
N GLU A 384 -26.33 8.63 3.61
CA GLU A 384 -25.75 8.68 2.25
C GLU A 384 -24.25 8.28 2.21
N SER A 385 -23.88 7.29 3.03
CA SER A 385 -22.47 6.92 3.26
C SER A 385 -21.92 5.92 2.23
N SER A 386 -20.59 5.90 2.07
CA SER A 386 -19.92 5.11 1.02
C SER A 386 -18.98 4.04 1.57
N ILE A 387 -18.93 2.88 0.89
CA ILE A 387 -17.91 1.84 1.10
C ILE A 387 -17.03 1.79 -0.15
N ILE A 388 -15.73 2.05 0.00
CA ILE A 388 -14.81 2.23 -1.13
C ILE A 388 -13.59 1.32 -0.97
N GLY A 389 -13.45 0.34 -1.87
CA GLY A 389 -12.26 -0.52 -1.92
C GLY A 389 -11.02 0.23 -2.41
N VAL A 390 -9.89 0.04 -1.71
CA VAL A 390 -8.60 0.65 -2.04
C VAL A 390 -7.63 -0.42 -2.52
N SER A 391 -7.15 -0.29 -3.76
CA SER A 391 -6.07 -1.11 -4.31
C SER A 391 -4.91 -0.24 -4.77
N LEU A 392 -3.73 -0.48 -4.20
CA LEU A 392 -2.46 0.14 -4.59
C LEU A 392 -2.02 -0.27 -5.99
N PHE A 393 -2.26 -1.53 -6.38
CA PHE A 393 -1.91 -2.04 -7.72
C PHE A 393 -2.67 -1.33 -8.86
N LEU A 394 -3.82 -0.71 -8.56
CA LEU A 394 -4.59 0.10 -9.49
C LEU A 394 -4.18 1.58 -9.48
N ALA A 395 -3.01 1.96 -8.95
CA ALA A 395 -2.49 3.32 -9.01
C ALA A 395 -1.83 3.61 -10.37
N THR A 396 -2.34 4.63 -11.07
CA THR A 396 -1.72 5.11 -12.32
C THR A 396 -0.32 5.64 -12.07
N GLU A 397 0.47 5.84 -13.12
CA GLU A 397 1.79 6.45 -12.99
C GLU A 397 1.74 7.91 -12.50
N GLU A 398 0.68 8.65 -12.88
CA GLU A 398 0.43 9.99 -12.35
C GLU A 398 0.08 9.97 -10.85
N GLU A 399 -0.85 9.11 -10.43
CA GLU A 399 -1.22 8.92 -9.02
C GLU A 399 -0.01 8.45 -8.18
N ARG A 400 0.86 7.61 -8.75
CA ARG A 400 2.09 7.16 -8.07
C ARG A 400 3.11 8.29 -7.94
N ARG A 401 3.29 9.11 -8.98
CA ARG A 401 4.20 10.26 -8.98
C ARG A 401 3.75 11.35 -8.01
N GLU A 402 2.45 11.68 -7.99
CA GLU A 402 1.82 12.56 -7.00
C GLU A 402 2.13 12.10 -5.56
N CYS A 403 1.85 10.82 -5.28
CA CYS A 403 2.09 10.23 -3.98
C CYS A 403 3.58 10.23 -3.58
N ALA A 404 4.47 9.89 -4.52
CA ALA A 404 5.92 9.93 -4.31
C ALA A 404 6.42 11.34 -3.97
N THR A 405 5.94 12.38 -4.66
CA THR A 405 6.25 13.77 -4.33
C THR A 405 5.77 14.13 -2.92
N ALA A 406 4.51 13.83 -2.57
CA ALA A 406 3.99 14.13 -1.24
C ALA A 406 4.70 13.36 -0.10
N ILE A 407 5.22 12.16 -0.38
CA ILE A 407 6.05 11.37 0.55
C ILE A 407 7.43 12.01 0.71
N LEU A 408 8.11 12.38 -0.37
CA LEU A 408 9.43 13.02 -0.31
C LEU A 408 9.36 14.41 0.35
N ASP A 409 8.38 15.23 0.01
CA ASP A 409 8.08 16.51 0.67
C ASP A 409 7.78 16.31 2.16
N GLY A 410 7.10 15.21 2.53
CA GLY A 410 6.76 14.88 3.90
C GLY A 410 7.93 14.40 4.75
N ILE A 411 8.86 13.67 4.14
CA ILE A 411 10.16 13.32 4.74
C ILE A 411 10.99 14.60 4.90
N GLU A 412 10.95 15.50 3.90
CA GLU A 412 11.74 16.72 3.94
C GLU A 412 11.27 17.65 5.07
N ALA A 413 9.96 17.95 5.11
CA ALA A 413 9.31 18.70 6.19
C ALA A 413 9.31 17.96 7.55
N GLY A 414 9.76 16.70 7.60
CA GLY A 414 9.96 15.95 8.84
C GLY A 414 8.68 15.53 9.58
N TRP A 415 7.52 15.57 8.93
CA TRP A 415 6.28 14.98 9.48
C TRP A 415 6.14 13.50 9.13
N LEU A 416 6.73 13.05 8.01
CA LEU A 416 6.78 11.66 7.62
C LEU A 416 8.03 11.01 8.24
N LYS A 417 7.82 10.13 9.23
CA LYS A 417 8.87 9.46 10.00
C LYS A 417 8.52 7.98 10.14
N PRO A 418 9.01 7.09 9.25
CA PRO A 418 8.64 5.68 9.30
C PRO A 418 9.05 5.04 10.63
N VAL A 419 8.09 4.35 11.26
CA VAL A 419 8.26 3.68 12.55
C VAL A 419 8.54 2.20 12.30
N VAL A 420 9.76 1.77 12.60
CA VAL A 420 10.17 0.36 12.62
C VAL A 420 9.72 -0.26 13.94
N GLY A 421 9.14 -1.46 13.90
CA GLY A 421 8.50 -2.10 15.06
C GLY A 421 9.13 -3.40 15.55
N LEU A 422 9.30 -4.37 14.64
CA LEU A 422 10.02 -5.62 14.89
C LEU A 422 10.99 -5.87 13.72
N GLU A 423 12.21 -6.24 14.07
CA GLU A 423 13.33 -6.46 13.15
C GLU A 423 13.75 -7.93 13.24
N TYR A 424 13.86 -8.61 12.09
CA TYR A 424 14.31 -10.01 12.01
C TYR A 424 15.47 -10.12 11.03
N PRO A 425 16.49 -10.96 11.29
CA PRO A 425 17.44 -11.36 10.24
C PRO A 425 16.71 -12.21 9.19
N LEU A 426 17.20 -12.23 7.94
CA LEU A 426 16.59 -12.96 6.82
C LEU A 426 16.28 -14.44 7.13
N GLU A 427 17.15 -15.09 7.91
CA GLU A 427 17.01 -16.47 8.39
C GLU A 427 15.71 -16.72 9.18
N LYS A 428 15.14 -15.68 9.80
CA LYS A 428 13.90 -15.75 10.58
C LYS A 428 12.65 -15.29 9.80
N VAL A 429 12.72 -15.22 8.46
CA VAL A 429 11.59 -14.84 7.58
C VAL A 429 10.29 -15.63 7.86
N ALA A 430 10.39 -16.91 8.22
CA ALA A 430 9.23 -17.73 8.58
C ALA A 430 8.55 -17.24 9.87
N GLN A 431 9.33 -16.93 10.91
CA GLN A 431 8.83 -16.35 12.16
C GLN A 431 8.22 -14.96 11.93
N ALA A 432 8.85 -14.11 11.12
CA ALA A 432 8.30 -12.81 10.74
C ALA A 432 6.95 -12.94 10.01
N HIS A 433 6.81 -13.93 9.12
CA HIS A 433 5.56 -14.23 8.42
C HIS A 433 4.45 -14.83 9.30
N GLU A 434 4.80 -15.44 10.43
CA GLU A 434 3.87 -15.90 11.46
C GLU A 434 3.44 -14.70 12.32
N ASP A 435 4.40 -13.98 12.88
CA ASP A 435 4.18 -12.87 13.81
C ASP A 435 3.38 -11.72 13.17
N ILE A 436 3.53 -11.44 11.87
CA ILE A 436 2.74 -10.38 11.19
C ILE A 436 1.24 -10.73 11.06
N ILE A 437 0.87 -11.99 11.26
CA ILE A 437 -0.54 -12.46 11.23
C ILE A 437 -1.06 -12.75 12.64
N HIS A 438 -0.22 -13.30 13.52
CA HIS A 438 -0.62 -13.88 14.80
C HIS A 438 -0.13 -13.13 16.06
N SER A 439 0.76 -12.13 15.93
CA SER A 439 1.27 -11.39 17.11
C SER A 439 0.20 -10.60 17.85
N SER A 440 0.39 -10.44 19.16
CA SER A 440 -0.57 -9.81 20.07
C SER A 440 -0.69 -8.29 19.95
N GLY A 441 0.18 -7.61 19.20
CA GLY A 441 0.09 -6.17 18.97
C GLY A 441 1.20 -5.61 18.06
N ALA A 442 0.82 -4.98 16.95
CA ALA A 442 1.74 -4.22 16.12
C ALA A 442 2.18 -2.92 16.81
N ARG A 443 3.41 -2.46 16.52
CA ARG A 443 4.05 -1.25 17.07
C ARG A 443 4.95 -0.53 16.06
N GLY A 444 4.60 -0.60 14.78
CA GLY A 444 5.44 -0.20 13.66
C GLY A 444 5.31 -1.13 12.44
N LYS A 445 6.11 -0.86 11.41
CA LYS A 445 6.39 -1.79 10.31
C LYS A 445 7.32 -2.91 10.79
N MET A 446 7.06 -4.14 10.37
CA MET A 446 8.01 -5.25 10.51
C MET A 446 8.97 -5.27 9.32
N VAL A 447 10.26 -5.48 9.59
CA VAL A 447 11.32 -5.50 8.56
C VAL A 447 12.22 -6.73 8.71
N LEU A 448 12.73 -7.22 7.58
CA LEU A 448 13.86 -8.12 7.50
C LEU A 448 15.15 -7.30 7.32
N LEU A 449 16.23 -7.76 7.96
CA LEU A 449 17.60 -7.28 7.80
C LEU A 449 18.38 -8.31 6.98
N LEU A 450 19.27 -7.82 6.09
CA LEU A 450 20.03 -8.62 5.13
C LEU A 450 21.50 -8.73 5.55
#